data_AF-A0A7J2TAP9-F1
#
_entry.id   AF-A0A7J2TAP9-F1
#
_cell.length_a   1.000
_cell.length_b   1.000
_cell.length_c   1.000
_cell.angle_alpha   90.00
_cell.angle_beta   90.00
_cell.angle_gamma   90.00
#
_symmetry.space_group_name_H-M   'P 1'
#
loop_
_entity.id
_entity.type
_entity.pdbx_description
1 polymer ?
#
loop_
_entity_poly.entity_id
_entity_poly.type
_entity_poly.pdbx_seq_one_letter_code
_entity_poly.pdbx_strand_id
1 'polypeptide(L)'
;MFRIFRLKDVVRVDPAKIDRPLEEVVFEELRKKYEGLKDKTLGIVVAVIDVNVDPMGYIPIGDGAPYHSAEFTVLSYAPMVNEVVEGTVETVGRSGITVNIGPIEGFVHIQQIADDEVIYEIARNVIMCKNTKRFIAQGEMVRARITSISLGTSGRPPRVNMTMRQPYLGKLDWISRKQ
;
A
#
# COMPACT_ATOMS: atom_id res chain seq x y z
N MET A 1 2.17 -2.22 7.01
CA MET A 1 1.34 -3.19 7.76
C MET A 1 -0.11 -3.18 7.28
N PHE A 2 -0.72 -4.36 7.06
CA PHE A 2 -2.15 -4.49 6.80
C PHE A 2 -2.96 -4.46 8.11
N ARG A 3 -4.10 -3.79 8.09
CA ARG A 3 -5.03 -3.67 9.21
C ARG A 3 -6.46 -3.82 8.73
N ILE A 4 -7.31 -4.33 9.61
CA ILE A 4 -8.74 -4.42 9.39
C ILE A 4 -9.42 -3.43 10.32
N PHE A 5 -10.24 -2.55 9.76
CA PHE A 5 -11.03 -1.59 10.52
C PHE A 5 -12.52 -1.88 10.33
N ARG A 6 -13.28 -1.78 11.42
CA ARG A 6 -14.75 -1.73 11.37
C ARG A 6 -15.17 -0.28 11.51
N LEU A 7 -15.93 0.19 10.53
CA LEU A 7 -16.41 1.56 10.43
C LEU A 7 -17.93 1.55 10.40
N LYS A 8 -18.52 2.65 10.89
CA LYS A 8 -19.94 2.91 10.80
C LYS A 8 -20.13 4.23 10.09
N ASP A 9 -20.94 4.24 9.05
CA ASP A 9 -21.24 5.44 8.27
C ASP A 9 -22.70 5.42 7.81
N VAL A 10 -23.19 6.59 7.38
CA VAL A 10 -24.51 6.73 6.79
C VAL A 10 -24.36 6.93 5.29
N VAL A 11 -24.96 6.04 4.51
CA VAL A 11 -24.85 6.01 3.06
C VAL A 11 -26.15 6.51 2.45
N ARG A 12 -26.03 7.50 1.58
CA ARG A 12 -27.13 8.00 0.76
C ARG A 12 -27.32 7.06 -0.43
N VAL A 13 -28.51 6.49 -0.57
CA VAL A 13 -28.87 5.64 -1.69
C VAL A 13 -29.59 6.47 -2.74
N ASP A 14 -29.10 6.44 -3.98
CA ASP A 14 -29.73 7.16 -5.09
C ASP A 14 -31.13 6.57 -5.36
N PRO A 15 -32.19 7.41 -5.44
CA PRO A 15 -33.54 6.94 -5.79
C PRO A 15 -33.60 6.09 -7.06
N ALA A 16 -32.74 6.35 -8.03
CA ALA A 16 -32.67 5.58 -9.27
C ALA A 16 -32.19 4.13 -9.07
N LYS A 17 -31.65 3.78 -7.91
CA LYS A 17 -31.10 2.46 -7.58
C LYS A 17 -31.92 1.71 -6.54
N ILE A 18 -33.09 2.22 -6.15
CA ILE A 18 -33.97 1.58 -5.15
C ILE A 18 -34.43 0.19 -5.58
N ASP A 19 -34.57 -0.06 -6.88
CA ASP A 19 -35.03 -1.34 -7.40
C ASP A 19 -33.98 -2.47 -7.30
N ARG A 20 -32.76 -2.16 -6.85
CA ARG A 20 -31.67 -3.12 -6.65
C ARG A 20 -31.56 -3.56 -5.18
N PRO A 21 -30.92 -4.72 -4.90
CA PRO A 21 -30.66 -5.13 -3.52
C PRO A 21 -29.88 -4.05 -2.74
N LEU A 22 -30.41 -3.64 -1.59
CA LEU A 22 -29.86 -2.56 -0.78
C LEU A 22 -28.38 -2.79 -0.43
N GLU A 23 -28.04 -4.02 -0.05
CA GLU A 23 -26.67 -4.42 0.30
C GLU A 23 -25.70 -4.19 -0.86
N GLU A 24 -26.08 -4.55 -2.09
CA GLU A 24 -25.23 -4.33 -3.28
C GLU A 24 -25.02 -2.84 -3.55
N VAL A 25 -26.10 -2.05 -3.48
CA VAL A 25 -26.03 -0.61 -3.78
C VAL A 25 -25.16 0.10 -2.74
N VAL A 26 -25.36 -0.21 -1.47
CA VAL A 26 -24.57 0.38 -0.38
C VAL A 26 -23.12 -0.09 -0.46
N PHE A 27 -22.87 -1.36 -0.80
CA PHE A 27 -21.53 -1.88 -1.02
C PHE A 27 -20.83 -1.11 -2.15
N GLU A 28 -21.49 -0.89 -3.29
CA GLU A 28 -20.94 -0.10 -4.41
C GLU A 28 -20.63 1.35 -4.02
N GLU A 29 -21.52 2.01 -3.28
CA GLU A 29 -21.32 3.40 -2.86
C GLU A 29 -20.21 3.53 -1.81
N LEU A 30 -20.14 2.60 -0.85
CA LEU A 30 -19.02 2.52 0.10
C LEU A 30 -17.70 2.26 -0.61
N ARG A 31 -17.70 1.37 -1.61
CA ARG A 31 -16.51 1.07 -2.41
C ARG A 31 -15.99 2.31 -3.11
N LYS A 32 -16.85 3.07 -3.79
CA LYS A 32 -16.48 4.33 -4.46
C LYS A 32 -15.99 5.39 -3.49
N LYS A 33 -16.57 5.45 -2.29
CA LYS A 33 -16.25 6.47 -1.28
C LYS A 33 -14.93 6.17 -0.56
N TYR A 34 -14.67 4.89 -0.24
CA TYR A 34 -13.57 4.50 0.65
C TYR A 34 -12.37 3.88 -0.07
N GLU A 35 -12.52 3.17 -1.18
CA GLU A 35 -11.36 2.59 -1.87
C GLU A 35 -10.41 3.66 -2.38
N GLY A 36 -9.11 3.49 -2.11
CA GLY A 36 -8.08 4.46 -2.48
C GLY A 36 -8.02 5.71 -1.59
N LEU A 37 -8.88 5.81 -0.57
CA LEU A 37 -8.85 6.90 0.40
C LEU A 37 -7.55 6.82 1.23
N LYS A 38 -6.89 7.98 1.37
CA LYS A 38 -5.66 8.14 2.15
C LYS A 38 -5.98 8.92 3.41
N ASP A 39 -5.98 8.24 4.54
CA ASP A 39 -6.20 8.84 5.84
C ASP A 39 -4.98 8.65 6.75
N LYS A 40 -4.76 9.59 7.67
CA LYS A 40 -3.63 9.51 8.61
C LYS A 40 -3.78 8.40 9.64
N THR A 41 -5.02 8.03 9.97
CA THR A 41 -5.36 7.05 11.00
C THR A 41 -5.57 5.67 10.37
N LEU A 42 -6.39 5.60 9.32
CA LEU A 42 -6.69 4.34 8.63
C LEU A 42 -5.54 3.90 7.72
N GLY A 43 -4.71 4.83 7.25
CA GLY A 43 -3.72 4.59 6.20
C GLY A 43 -4.37 4.63 4.82
N ILE A 44 -3.93 3.74 3.93
CA ILE A 44 -4.46 3.64 2.57
C ILE A 44 -5.51 2.55 2.57
N VAL A 45 -6.76 2.89 2.29
CA VAL A 45 -7.83 1.90 2.18
C VAL A 45 -7.67 1.15 0.85
N VAL A 46 -7.48 -0.16 0.95
CA VAL A 46 -7.24 -1.04 -0.20
C VAL A 46 -8.58 -1.56 -0.75
N ALA A 47 -9.45 -2.04 0.13
CA ALA A 47 -10.72 -2.63 -0.25
C ALA A 47 -11.74 -2.58 0.89
N VAL A 48 -13.02 -2.52 0.51
CA VAL A 48 -14.14 -2.84 1.42
C VAL A 48 -14.39 -4.35 1.33
N ILE A 49 -14.33 -5.05 2.47
CA ILE A 49 -14.42 -6.52 2.52
C ILE A 49 -15.86 -6.97 2.72
N ASP A 50 -16.55 -6.32 3.65
CA ASP A 50 -17.85 -6.76 4.14
C ASP A 50 -18.69 -5.56 4.55
N VAL A 51 -20.01 -5.66 4.37
CA VAL A 51 -20.97 -4.59 4.63
C VAL A 51 -22.22 -5.20 5.24
N ASN A 52 -22.64 -4.65 6.36
CA ASN A 52 -23.90 -4.92 7.01
C ASN A 52 -24.72 -3.63 7.03
N VAL A 53 -25.87 -3.64 6.36
CA VAL A 53 -26.73 -2.46 6.20
C VAL A 53 -27.95 -2.59 7.08
N ASP A 54 -28.28 -1.53 7.80
CA ASP A 54 -29.57 -1.43 8.46
C ASP A 54 -30.69 -1.28 7.40
N PRO A 55 -31.63 -2.24 7.30
CA PRO A 55 -32.74 -2.14 6.37
C PRO A 55 -33.64 -0.92 6.67
N MET A 56 -33.65 -0.44 7.91
CA MET A 56 -34.39 0.75 8.31
C MET A 56 -33.56 2.00 8.07
N GLY A 57 -33.81 2.65 6.93
CA GLY A 57 -33.28 3.97 6.61
C GLY A 57 -34.21 5.11 7.03
N TYR A 58 -33.75 6.36 6.86
CA TYR A 58 -34.59 7.55 7.01
C TYR A 58 -34.40 8.49 5.82
N ILE A 59 -35.42 9.30 5.53
CA ILE A 59 -35.39 10.31 4.45
C ILE A 59 -35.40 11.69 5.11
N PRO A 60 -34.29 12.45 5.05
CA PRO A 60 -34.25 13.80 5.58
C PRO A 60 -35.12 14.75 4.72
N ILE A 61 -35.75 15.72 5.37
CA ILE A 61 -36.56 16.74 4.67
C ILE A 61 -35.64 17.53 3.73
N GLY A 62 -35.92 17.51 2.43
CA GLY A 62 -35.18 18.25 1.41
C GLY A 62 -34.30 17.40 0.48
N ASP A 63 -34.03 16.13 0.82
CA ASP A 63 -33.41 15.17 -0.09
C ASP A 63 -34.35 13.96 -0.24
N GLY A 64 -34.79 13.67 -1.45
CA GLY A 64 -35.70 12.54 -1.73
C GLY A 64 -35.01 11.17 -1.67
N ALA A 65 -33.72 11.14 -1.33
CA ALA A 65 -32.94 9.92 -1.21
C ALA A 65 -33.06 9.27 0.19
N PRO A 66 -33.23 7.94 0.29
CA PRO A 66 -33.13 7.24 1.55
C PRO A 66 -31.67 7.14 2.03
N TYR A 67 -31.49 7.36 3.33
CA TYR A 67 -30.21 7.24 4.03
C TYR A 67 -30.24 6.02 4.94
N HIS A 68 -29.26 5.14 4.78
CA HIS A 68 -29.13 3.92 5.56
C HIS A 68 -27.85 3.94 6.40
N SER A 69 -27.93 3.50 7.65
CA SER A 69 -26.72 3.24 8.44
C SER A 69 -26.11 1.93 8.01
N ALA A 70 -24.80 1.93 7.76
CA ALA A 70 -24.06 0.74 7.39
C ALA A 70 -22.85 0.57 8.30
N GLU A 71 -22.64 -0.66 8.77
CA GLU A 71 -21.43 -1.10 9.43
C GLU A 71 -20.62 -1.94 8.45
N PHE A 72 -19.39 -1.53 8.18
CA PHE A 72 -18.59 -2.15 7.14
C PHE A 72 -17.16 -2.34 7.57
N THR A 73 -16.54 -3.36 7.00
CA THR A 73 -15.16 -3.75 7.28
C THR A 73 -14.28 -3.34 6.12
N VAL A 74 -13.22 -2.58 6.40
CA VAL A 74 -12.24 -2.14 5.40
C VAL A 74 -10.88 -2.78 5.66
N LEU A 75 -10.25 -3.23 4.58
CA LEU A 75 -8.84 -3.58 4.55
C LEU A 75 -8.05 -2.31 4.27
N SER A 76 -7.17 -1.93 5.18
CA SER A 76 -6.27 -0.82 4.99
C SER A 76 -4.81 -1.24 5.12
N TYR A 77 -3.96 -0.45 4.48
CA TYR A 77 -2.52 -0.59 4.53
C TYR A 77 -1.90 0.69 5.08
N ALA A 78 -1.27 0.57 6.24
CA ALA A 78 -0.54 1.63 6.89
C ALA A 78 0.91 1.17 7.07
N PRO A 79 1.87 1.65 6.24
CA PRO A 79 3.28 1.40 6.50
C PRO A 79 3.69 2.06 7.82
N MET A 80 4.62 1.46 8.54
CA MET A 80 5.17 2.03 9.78
C MET A 80 6.67 2.32 9.64
N VAL A 81 7.13 3.40 10.28
CA VAL A 81 8.57 3.69 10.35
C VAL A 81 9.26 2.58 11.13
N ASN A 82 10.40 2.11 10.63
CA ASN A 82 11.17 0.96 11.12
C ASN A 82 10.52 -0.41 10.90
N GLU A 83 9.41 -0.51 10.18
CA GLU A 83 8.85 -1.80 9.76
C GLU A 83 9.81 -2.51 8.79
N VAL A 84 10.02 -3.81 9.00
CA VAL A 84 10.76 -4.67 8.07
C VAL A 84 9.76 -5.27 7.11
N VAL A 85 9.98 -5.06 5.82
CA VAL A 85 9.10 -5.48 4.73
C VAL A 85 9.87 -6.30 3.72
N GLU A 86 9.18 -7.24 3.10
CA GLU A 86 9.68 -7.99 1.95
C GLU A 86 8.90 -7.57 0.72
N GLY A 87 9.59 -7.49 -0.41
CA GLY A 87 9.00 -6.99 -1.64
C GLY A 87 9.79 -7.41 -2.86
N THR A 88 9.17 -7.22 -4.02
CA THR A 88 9.77 -7.55 -5.31
C THR A 88 10.31 -6.29 -5.96
N VAL A 89 11.53 -6.35 -6.49
CA VAL A 89 12.14 -5.23 -7.22
C VAL A 89 11.41 -5.04 -8.55
N GLU A 90 10.68 -3.95 -8.70
CA GLU A 90 9.97 -3.63 -9.93
C GLU A 90 10.84 -2.88 -10.93
N THR A 91 11.70 -1.98 -10.47
CA THR A 91 12.56 -1.19 -11.34
C THR A 91 13.90 -0.96 -10.69
N VAL A 92 14.95 -1.08 -11.50
CA VAL A 92 16.32 -0.77 -11.14
C VAL A 92 16.73 0.48 -11.92
N GLY A 93 17.40 1.43 -11.26
CA GLY A 93 17.84 2.65 -11.89
C GLY A 93 19.13 3.21 -11.28
N ARG A 94 19.64 4.29 -11.87
CA ARG A 94 20.88 4.95 -11.43
C ARG A 94 20.80 5.50 -10.01
N SER A 95 19.62 5.93 -9.58
CA SER A 95 19.38 6.51 -8.26
C SER A 95 19.14 5.45 -7.18
N GLY A 96 18.82 4.21 -7.55
CA GLY A 96 18.41 3.17 -6.61
C GLY A 96 17.46 2.16 -7.23
N ILE A 97 16.68 1.52 -6.37
CA ILE A 97 15.67 0.53 -6.77
C ILE A 97 14.29 0.92 -6.25
N THR A 98 13.27 0.60 -7.04
CA THR A 98 11.87 0.64 -6.63
C THR A 98 11.41 -0.78 -6.34
N VAL A 99 10.84 -0.98 -5.16
CA VAL A 99 10.40 -2.27 -4.63
C VAL A 99 8.91 -2.19 -4.33
N ASN A 100 8.15 -3.14 -4.87
CA ASN A 100 6.75 -3.29 -4.53
C ASN A 100 6.60 -3.96 -3.17
N ILE A 101 5.94 -3.28 -2.23
CA ILE A 101 5.68 -3.75 -0.86
C ILE A 101 4.18 -3.96 -0.60
N GLY A 102 3.41 -4.26 -1.65
CA GLY A 102 1.97 -4.51 -1.61
C GLY A 102 1.19 -3.43 -2.36
N PRO A 103 0.42 -2.55 -1.69
CA PRO A 103 -0.40 -1.53 -2.35
C PRO A 103 0.38 -0.25 -2.66
N ILE A 104 1.66 -0.17 -2.29
CA ILE A 104 2.53 0.97 -2.53
C ILE A 104 3.92 0.51 -2.95
N GLU A 105 4.62 1.44 -3.59
CA GLU A 105 6.03 1.31 -3.95
C GLU A 105 6.92 1.94 -2.88
N GLY A 106 7.99 1.24 -2.53
CA GLY A 106 9.07 1.75 -1.70
C GLY A 106 10.32 1.98 -2.53
N PHE A 107 11.03 3.06 -2.25
CA PHE A 107 12.28 3.41 -2.92
C PHE A 107 13.48 3.18 -1.99
N VAL A 108 14.50 2.48 -2.48
CA VAL A 108 15.79 2.35 -1.80
C VAL A 108 16.83 3.10 -2.62
N HIS A 109 17.40 4.15 -2.03
CA HIS A 109 18.49 4.90 -2.65
C HIS A 109 19.75 4.04 -2.80
N ILE A 110 20.55 4.28 -3.85
CA ILE A 110 21.74 3.46 -4.18
C ILE A 110 22.73 3.29 -3.00
N GLN A 111 22.91 4.34 -2.19
CA GLN A 111 23.78 4.31 -1.00
C GLN A 111 23.21 3.53 0.20
N GLN A 112 21.94 3.14 0.13
CA GLN A 112 21.23 2.40 1.16
C GLN A 112 21.02 0.92 0.78
N ILE A 113 21.60 0.46 -0.35
CA ILE A 113 21.43 -0.91 -0.84
C ILE A 113 22.33 -1.90 -0.11
N ALA A 114 23.62 -1.59 0.00
CA ALA A 114 24.62 -2.47 0.61
C ALA A 114 25.70 -1.64 1.31
N ASP A 115 26.43 -2.29 2.21
CA ASP A 115 27.63 -1.72 2.84
C ASP A 115 28.88 -1.97 1.96
N ASP A 116 28.76 -1.64 0.67
CA ASP A 116 29.79 -1.87 -0.36
C ASP A 116 29.72 -0.73 -1.41
N GLU A 117 30.74 -0.61 -2.26
CA GLU A 117 30.69 0.27 -3.43
C GLU A 117 29.73 -0.33 -4.46
N VAL A 118 28.62 0.36 -4.69
CA VAL A 118 27.52 -0.10 -5.55
C VAL A 118 27.50 0.68 -6.85
N ILE A 119 27.44 -0.03 -7.98
CA ILE A 119 27.43 0.56 -9.33
C ILE A 119 26.21 0.06 -10.10
N TYR A 120 25.56 0.96 -10.81
CA TYR A 120 24.52 0.63 -11.76
C TYR A 120 25.12 0.32 -13.13
N GLU A 121 24.93 -0.91 -13.61
CA GLU A 121 25.38 -1.37 -14.92
C GLU A 121 24.24 -1.23 -15.95
N ILE A 122 24.37 -0.24 -16.84
CA ILE A 122 23.33 0.12 -17.82
C ILE A 122 23.04 -1.04 -18.78
N ALA A 123 24.07 -1.78 -19.22
CA ALA A 123 23.94 -2.82 -20.23
C ALA A 123 23.03 -3.98 -19.78
N ARG A 124 23.01 -4.28 -18.48
CA ARG A 124 22.25 -5.38 -17.89
C ARG A 124 21.06 -4.92 -17.06
N ASN A 125 20.92 -3.61 -16.85
CA ASN A 125 19.92 -3.03 -15.95
C ASN A 125 19.97 -3.64 -14.53
N VAL A 126 21.19 -3.79 -14.00
CA VAL A 126 21.43 -4.36 -12.67
C VAL A 126 22.26 -3.41 -11.82
N ILE A 127 22.10 -3.55 -10.50
CA ILE A 127 22.97 -2.91 -9.52
C ILE A 127 23.93 -3.96 -8.99
N MET A 128 25.23 -3.70 -9.13
CA MET A 128 26.31 -4.60 -8.75
C MET A 128 27.15 -4.01 -7.61
N CYS A 129 27.44 -4.81 -6.60
CA CYS A 129 28.39 -4.51 -5.54
C CYS A 129 29.79 -4.96 -5.98
N LYS A 130 30.74 -4.03 -6.06
CA LYS A 130 32.09 -4.29 -6.60
C LYS A 130 32.89 -5.31 -5.80
N ASN A 131 32.93 -5.18 -4.46
CA ASN A 131 33.80 -6.03 -3.66
C ASN A 131 33.21 -7.43 -3.46
N THR A 132 31.90 -7.50 -3.24
CA THR A 132 31.21 -8.77 -2.99
C THR A 132 30.75 -9.51 -4.25
N LYS A 133 30.84 -8.87 -5.44
CA LYS A 133 30.32 -9.37 -6.73
C LYS A 133 28.84 -9.77 -6.68
N ARG A 134 28.08 -9.21 -5.73
CA ARG A 134 26.64 -9.42 -5.60
C ARG A 134 25.91 -8.49 -6.55
N PHE A 135 24.75 -8.91 -7.04
CA PHE A 135 23.91 -8.04 -7.89
C PHE A 135 22.43 -8.14 -7.51
N ILE A 136 21.68 -7.09 -7.84
CA ILE A 136 20.23 -7.00 -7.75
C ILE A 136 19.71 -6.65 -9.14
N ALA A 137 18.74 -7.43 -9.61
CA ALA A 137 18.04 -7.23 -10.87
C ALA A 137 16.54 -7.01 -10.61
N GLN A 138 15.82 -6.60 -11.66
CA GLN A 138 14.36 -6.57 -11.65
C GLN A 138 13.79 -7.98 -11.44
N GLY A 139 12.71 -8.08 -10.67
CA GLY A 139 12.02 -9.33 -10.33
C GLY A 139 12.56 -10.06 -9.10
N GLU A 140 13.67 -9.59 -8.51
CA GLU A 140 14.27 -10.21 -7.33
C GLU A 140 13.54 -9.85 -6.05
N MET A 141 13.49 -10.77 -5.08
CA MET A 141 12.91 -10.52 -3.76
C MET A 141 13.95 -9.94 -2.80
N VAL A 142 13.58 -8.85 -2.14
CA VAL A 142 14.42 -8.13 -1.18
C VAL A 142 13.69 -7.91 0.13
N ARG A 143 14.46 -7.92 1.22
CA ARG A 143 14.01 -7.52 2.55
C ARG A 143 14.61 -6.16 2.87
N ALA A 144 13.77 -5.18 3.16
CA ALA A 144 14.18 -3.82 3.48
C ALA A 144 13.47 -3.32 4.74
N ARG A 145 14.02 -2.28 5.35
CA ARG A 145 13.39 -1.58 6.48
C ARG A 145 12.94 -0.20 6.04
N ILE A 146 11.72 0.17 6.38
CA ILE A 146 11.15 1.50 6.12
C ILE A 146 11.83 2.54 7.02
N THR A 147 12.39 3.59 6.42
CA THR A 147 13.08 4.68 7.15
C THR A 147 12.22 5.92 7.25
N SER A 148 11.50 6.28 6.18
CA SER A 148 10.58 7.41 6.20
C SER A 148 9.37 7.15 5.32
N ILE A 149 8.23 7.72 5.74
CA ILE A 149 6.96 7.60 5.05
C ILE A 149 6.45 9.00 4.78
N SER A 150 6.14 9.26 3.51
CA SER A 150 5.45 10.46 3.07
C SER A 150 4.12 10.04 2.45
N LEU A 151 3.06 10.13 3.24
CA LEU A 151 1.69 10.04 2.74
C LEU A 151 1.45 11.31 1.90
N GLY A 152 1.59 11.18 0.58
CA GLY A 152 1.42 12.31 -0.34
C GLY A 152 0.05 12.97 -0.20
N THR A 153 -0.04 14.27 -0.50
CA THR A 153 -1.30 15.01 -0.60
C THR A 153 -2.17 14.47 -1.74
N SER A 154 -3.48 14.78 -1.73
CA SER A 154 -4.46 14.42 -2.76
C SER A 154 -3.87 14.51 -4.18
N GLY A 155 -3.81 13.35 -4.87
CA GLY A 155 -3.29 13.22 -6.24
C GLY A 155 -1.83 12.73 -6.37
N ARG A 156 -1.00 12.75 -5.31
CA ARG A 156 0.36 12.17 -5.36
C ARG A 156 0.40 10.77 -4.76
N PRO A 157 1.12 9.81 -5.37
CA PRO A 157 1.33 8.51 -4.77
C PRO A 157 2.12 8.67 -3.46
N PRO A 158 1.82 7.87 -2.44
CA PRO A 158 2.62 7.82 -1.22
C PRO A 158 4.06 7.43 -1.57
N ARG A 159 5.03 8.07 -0.93
CA ARG A 159 6.44 7.75 -1.11
C ARG A 159 6.98 7.16 0.18
N VAL A 160 7.56 5.97 0.07
CA VAL A 160 8.22 5.31 1.20
C VAL A 160 9.68 5.15 0.86
N ASN A 161 10.55 5.66 1.73
CA ASN A 161 11.98 5.41 1.62
C ASN A 161 12.36 4.26 2.52
N MET A 162 13.27 3.42 2.02
CA MET A 162 13.70 2.20 2.70
C MET A 162 15.23 2.08 2.68
N THR A 163 15.74 1.23 3.56
CA THR A 163 17.16 0.86 3.62
C THR A 163 17.34 -0.65 3.68
N MET A 164 18.42 -1.13 3.08
CA MET A 164 18.87 -2.52 3.10
C MET A 164 20.28 -2.67 3.69
N ARG A 165 20.90 -1.57 4.13
CA ARG A 165 22.28 -1.56 4.63
C ARG A 165 22.45 -2.13 6.05
N GLN A 166 21.36 -2.46 6.74
CA GLN A 166 21.41 -2.98 8.10
C GLN A 166 21.60 -4.52 8.12
N PRO A 167 22.10 -5.09 9.23
CA PRO A 167 22.19 -6.54 9.39
C PRO A 167 20.85 -7.24 9.10
N TYR A 168 20.92 -8.40 8.45
CA TYR A 168 19.78 -9.24 8.07
C TYR A 168 18.81 -8.66 7.03
N LEU A 169 19.19 -7.55 6.37
CA LEU A 169 18.46 -6.98 5.24
C LEU A 169 19.23 -7.18 3.92
N GLY A 170 18.55 -6.91 2.80
CA GLY A 170 19.06 -7.07 1.45
C GLY A 170 18.30 -8.14 0.66
N LYS A 171 18.89 -8.56 -0.47
CA LYS A 171 18.36 -9.67 -1.26
C LYS A 171 18.24 -10.93 -0.41
N LEU A 172 17.13 -11.66 -0.51
CA LEU A 172 16.92 -12.87 0.29
C LEU A 172 18.03 -13.91 0.11
N ASP A 173 18.58 -14.05 -1.11
CA ASP A 173 19.75 -14.88 -1.39
C ASP A 173 20.98 -14.51 -0.54
N TRP A 174 21.18 -13.22 -0.26
CA TRP A 174 22.33 -12.75 0.52
C TRP A 174 22.18 -13.07 2.01
N ILE A 175 20.94 -13.14 2.46
CA ILE A 175 20.58 -13.44 3.85
C ILE A 175 20.67 -14.96 4.08
N SER A 176 20.13 -15.76 3.16
CA SER A 176 20.16 -17.23 3.27
C SER A 176 21.57 -17.82 3.31
N ARG A 177 22.57 -17.18 2.69
CA ARG A 177 23.97 -17.64 2.71
C ARG A 177 24.75 -17.31 3.99
N LYS A 178 24.17 -16.51 4.90
CA LYS A 178 24.81 -16.13 6.19
C LYS A 178 24.38 -17.03 7.36
N GLN A 179 23.55 -18.03 7.12
CA GLN A 179 23.27 -19.14 8.03
C GLN A 179 24.17 -20.33 7.67
#